data_AF-A0A9X2FXF5-F1
#
_entry.id   AF-A0A9X2FXF5-F1
#
_cell.length_a   1.000
_cell.length_b   1.000
_cell.length_c   1.000
_cell.angle_alpha   90.00
_cell.angle_beta   90.00
_cell.angle_gamma   90.00
#
_symmetry.space_group_name_H-M   'P 1'
#
loop_
_entity.id
_entity.type
_entity.pdbx_description
1 polymer ?
#
loop_
_entity_poly.entity_id
_entity_poly.type
_entity_poly.pdbx_seq_one_letter_code
_entity_poly.pdbx_strand_id
1 'polypeptide(L)'
;MPFSPCVEVGWRLAKPYWGMGYATEAAKASLRYAFTHLGLEEVVSFTTAHNIRSQAVMKKIGMSYACNFKHPDLEPSHPLCDHVLYKINRGQWERHSL
;
A
#
# COMPACT_ATOMS: atom_id res chain seq x y z
N MET A 1 4.60 -10.52 9.42
CA MET A 1 4.75 -9.07 9.66
C MET A 1 4.08 -8.70 10.97
N PRO A 2 4.44 -7.59 11.64
CA PRO A 2 3.82 -7.20 12.91
C PRO A 2 2.32 -6.87 12.81
N PHE A 3 1.79 -6.74 11.60
CA PHE A 3 0.39 -6.46 11.28
C PHE A 3 -0.32 -7.65 10.62
N SER A 4 0.29 -8.85 10.63
CA SER A 4 -0.36 -10.08 10.13
C SER A 4 -1.34 -10.64 11.19
N PRO A 5 -2.47 -11.25 10.77
CA PRO A 5 -2.93 -11.43 9.39
C PRO A 5 -3.49 -10.14 8.78
N CYS A 6 -3.28 -9.96 7.47
CA CYS A 6 -3.76 -8.81 6.72
C CYS A 6 -3.92 -9.15 5.24
N VAL A 7 -4.71 -8.35 4.51
CA VAL A 7 -4.75 -8.36 3.04
C VAL A 7 -3.98 -7.15 2.52
N GLU A 8 -2.99 -7.42 1.68
CA GLU A 8 -2.13 -6.39 1.06
C GLU A 8 -2.56 -6.10 -0.38
N VAL A 9 -2.58 -4.82 -0.76
CA VAL A 9 -2.53 -4.41 -2.17
C VAL A 9 -1.11 -3.99 -2.54
N GLY A 10 -0.57 -4.63 -3.59
CA GLY A 10 0.77 -4.36 -4.12
C GLY A 10 0.77 -4.13 -5.62
N TRP A 11 1.83 -3.51 -6.12
CA TRP A 11 2.03 -3.26 -7.56
C TRP A 11 3.48 -3.43 -7.96
N ARG A 12 3.68 -3.90 -9.19
CA ARG A 12 4.98 -3.96 -9.85
C ARG A 12 4.76 -3.78 -11.34
N LEU A 13 5.52 -2.88 -11.95
CA LEU A 13 5.45 -2.59 -13.37
C LEU A 13 6.84 -2.69 -13.98
N ALA A 14 6.93 -3.04 -15.26
CA ALA A 14 8.19 -2.91 -15.99
C ALA A 14 8.60 -1.43 -16.09
N LYS A 15 9.92 -1.17 -16.06
CA LYS A 15 10.50 0.18 -16.02
C LYS A 15 9.96 1.15 -17.10
N PRO A 16 9.70 0.73 -18.36
CA PRO A 16 9.14 1.63 -19.37
C PRO A 16 7.77 2.23 -19.02
N TYR A 17 7.01 1.59 -18.14
CA TYR A 17 5.66 2.00 -17.76
C TYR A 17 5.59 2.78 -16.44
N TRP A 18 6.75 3.10 -15.86
CA TRP A 18 6.81 3.91 -14.64
C TRP A 18 6.45 5.36 -14.92
N GLY A 19 5.81 6.03 -13.95
CA GLY A 19 5.44 7.44 -14.07
C GLY A 19 4.22 7.72 -14.93
N MET A 20 3.66 6.71 -15.62
CA MET A 20 2.50 6.84 -16.51
C MET A 20 1.15 6.73 -15.78
N GLY A 21 1.13 6.57 -14.46
CA GLY A 21 -0.10 6.48 -13.66
C GLY A 21 -0.70 5.08 -13.50
N TYR A 22 -0.25 4.08 -14.26
CA TYR A 22 -0.83 2.73 -14.25
C TYR A 22 -0.86 2.06 -12.87
N ALA A 23 0.18 2.24 -12.05
CA ALA A 23 0.19 1.67 -10.69
C ALA A 23 -0.94 2.26 -9.83
N THR A 24 -1.23 3.55 -9.99
CA THR A 24 -2.32 4.22 -9.26
C THR A 24 -3.68 3.75 -9.76
N GLU A 25 -3.86 3.66 -11.08
CA GLU A 25 -5.08 3.17 -11.71
C GLU A 25 -5.41 1.73 -11.27
N ALA A 26 -4.43 0.82 -11.42
CA ALA A 26 -4.58 -0.57 -11.02
C ALA A 26 -4.86 -0.71 -9.52
N ALA A 27 -4.12 0.01 -8.66
CA ALA A 27 -4.33 -0.06 -7.22
C ALA A 27 -5.71 0.48 -6.80
N LYS A 28 -6.24 1.53 -7.45
CA LYS A 28 -7.62 2.01 -7.23
C LYS A 28 -8.65 0.95 -7.63
N ALA A 29 -8.47 0.30 -8.76
CA ALA A 29 -9.36 -0.78 -9.20
C ALA A 29 -9.35 -1.96 -8.21
N SER A 30 -8.17 -2.33 -7.72
CA SER A 30 -8.01 -3.38 -6.70
C SER A 30 -8.69 -3.02 -5.38
N LEU A 31 -8.52 -1.79 -4.89
CA LEU A 31 -9.22 -1.33 -3.67
C LEU A 31 -10.74 -1.35 -3.87
N ARG A 32 -11.24 -0.88 -5.02
CA ARG A 32 -12.67 -0.96 -5.33
C ARG A 32 -13.16 -2.40 -5.24
N TYR A 33 -12.45 -3.35 -5.85
CA TYR A 33 -12.83 -4.77 -5.78
C TYR A 33 -12.80 -5.30 -4.34
N ALA A 34 -11.75 -4.98 -3.58
CA ALA A 34 -11.60 -5.37 -2.17
C ALA A 34 -12.79 -4.92 -1.31
N PHE A 35 -13.22 -3.66 -1.44
CA PHE A 35 -14.31 -3.13 -0.61
C PHE A 35 -15.71 -3.51 -1.10
N THR A 36 -15.92 -3.58 -2.42
CA THR A 36 -17.26 -3.82 -2.99
C THR A 36 -17.59 -5.29 -3.24
N HIS A 37 -16.62 -6.12 -3.61
CA HIS A 37 -16.85 -7.53 -3.95
C HIS A 37 -16.38 -8.48 -2.86
N LEU A 38 -15.21 -8.21 -2.26
CA LEU A 38 -14.66 -9.06 -1.20
C LEU A 38 -15.17 -8.70 0.20
N GLY A 39 -15.83 -7.54 0.34
CA GLY A 39 -16.40 -7.15 1.64
C GLY A 39 -15.35 -6.81 2.70
N LEU A 40 -14.10 -6.50 2.33
CA LEU A 40 -13.04 -6.24 3.31
C LEU A 40 -13.29 -4.96 4.12
N GLU A 41 -12.87 -4.94 5.38
CA GLU A 41 -12.96 -3.75 6.25
C GLU A 41 -11.68 -2.91 6.22
N GLU A 42 -10.53 -3.52 5.96
CA GLU A 42 -9.22 -2.86 5.88
C GLU A 42 -8.36 -3.51 4.80
N VAL A 43 -7.59 -2.67 4.09
CA VAL A 43 -6.51 -3.10 3.20
C VAL A 43 -5.22 -2.36 3.58
N VAL A 44 -4.10 -3.06 3.53
CA VAL A 44 -2.78 -2.50 3.83
C VAL A 44 -1.89 -2.46 2.59
N SER A 45 -0.86 -1.63 2.62
CA SER A 45 0.24 -1.65 1.65
C SER A 45 1.49 -1.15 2.37
N PHE A 46 2.65 -1.75 2.10
CA PHE A 46 3.90 -1.34 2.72
C PHE A 46 5.05 -1.40 1.73
N THR A 47 6.10 -0.67 2.05
CA THR A 47 7.30 -0.61 1.20
C THR A 47 8.49 -0.13 2.03
N THR A 48 9.69 -0.24 1.48
CA THR A 48 10.88 0.30 2.15
C THR A 48 10.74 1.81 2.37
N ALA A 49 11.31 2.34 3.45
CA ALA A 49 11.19 3.76 3.80
C ALA A 49 11.72 4.71 2.72
N HIS A 50 12.68 4.26 1.90
CA HIS A 50 13.25 5.02 0.78
C HIS A 50 12.45 4.92 -0.53
N ASN A 51 11.45 4.04 -0.63
CA ASN A 51 10.63 3.91 -1.85
C ASN A 51 9.53 4.99 -1.91
N ILE A 52 9.95 6.24 -2.08
CA ILE A 52 9.07 7.41 -2.12
C ILE A 52 8.04 7.31 -3.26
N ARG A 53 8.39 6.67 -4.38
CA ARG A 53 7.47 6.48 -5.51
C ARG A 53 6.27 5.60 -5.14
N SER A 54 6.50 4.51 -4.40
CA SER A 54 5.42 3.64 -3.93
C SER A 54 4.59 4.33 -2.86
N GLN A 55 5.21 5.04 -1.91
CA GLN A 55 4.49 5.84 -0.92
C GLN A 55 3.59 6.91 -1.57
N ALA A 56 4.03 7.52 -2.68
CA ALA A 56 3.21 8.47 -3.42
C ALA A 56 1.97 7.81 -4.04
N VAL A 57 2.04 6.56 -4.49
CA VAL A 57 0.87 5.80 -4.94
C VAL A 57 -0.07 5.53 -3.76
N MET A 58 0.43 5.06 -2.62
CA MET A 58 -0.37 4.82 -1.41
C MET A 58 -1.18 6.07 -1.01
N LYS A 59 -0.53 7.25 -1.00
CA LYS A 59 -1.20 8.53 -0.75
C LYS A 59 -2.25 8.86 -1.81
N LYS A 60 -1.93 8.70 -3.11
CA LYS A 60 -2.84 9.01 -4.23
C LYS A 60 -4.08 8.12 -4.28
N ILE A 61 -4.01 6.90 -3.75
CA ILE A 61 -5.16 5.99 -3.66
C ILE A 61 -5.93 6.13 -2.35
N GLY A 62 -5.60 7.13 -1.52
CA GLY A 62 -6.34 7.48 -0.31
C GLY A 62 -5.90 6.75 0.96
N MET A 63 -4.79 6.01 0.94
CA MET A 63 -4.27 5.35 2.13
C MET A 63 -3.57 6.36 3.05
N SER A 64 -3.64 6.09 4.34
CA SER A 64 -3.01 6.87 5.40
C SER A 64 -1.79 6.14 5.96
N TYR A 65 -0.74 6.89 6.29
CA TYR A 65 0.41 6.36 7.02
C TYR A 65 -0.04 5.81 8.38
N ALA A 66 0.40 4.61 8.74
CA ALA A 66 0.10 3.98 10.01
C ALA A 66 1.32 3.97 10.94
N CYS A 67 2.43 3.36 10.50
CA CYS A 67 3.66 3.28 11.29
C CYS A 67 4.88 2.89 10.44
N ASN A 68 6.06 3.02 11.04
CA ASN A 68 7.27 2.36 10.57
C ASN A 68 7.42 1.00 11.25
N PHE A 69 8.07 0.06 10.57
CA PHE A 69 8.45 -1.22 11.15
C PHE A 69 9.73 -1.76 10.50
N LYS A 70 10.40 -2.69 11.18
CA LYS A 70 11.56 -3.41 10.64
C LYS A 70 11.12 -4.71 9.98
N HIS A 71 11.66 -4.99 8.79
CA HIS A 71 11.38 -6.24 8.09
C HIS A 71 11.89 -7.43 8.94
N PRO A 72 11.03 -8.41 9.28
CA PRO A 72 11.39 -9.46 10.22
C PRO A 72 12.51 -10.37 9.71
N ASP A 73 12.60 -10.55 8.40
CA ASP A 73 13.60 -11.42 7.77
C ASP A 73 14.92 -10.71 7.39
N LEU A 74 15.11 -9.44 7.81
CA LEU A 74 16.32 -8.68 7.52
C LEU A 74 17.00 -8.23 8.81
N GLU A 75 18.33 -8.29 8.81
CA GLU A 75 19.15 -7.72 9.89
C GLU A 75 18.81 -6.23 10.11
N PRO A 76 18.76 -5.74 11.36
CA PRO A 76 18.40 -4.36 11.66
C PRO A 76 19.25 -3.29 10.96
N SER A 77 20.49 -3.63 10.60
CA SER A 77 21.44 -2.78 9.89
C SER A 77 21.29 -2.83 8.37
N HIS A 78 20.47 -3.73 7.83
CA HIS A 78 20.30 -3.90 6.39
C HIS A 78 19.63 -2.65 5.79
N PRO A 79 20.10 -2.10 4.65
CA PRO A 79 19.56 -0.87 4.05
C PRO A 79 18.07 -0.94 3.67
N LEU A 80 17.54 -2.14 3.46
CA LEU A 80 16.13 -2.40 3.17
C LEU A 80 15.31 -2.80 4.40
N CYS A 81 15.88 -2.80 5.61
CA CYS A 81 15.19 -3.25 6.81
C CYS A 81 13.99 -2.35 7.15
N ASP A 82 14.18 -1.02 7.09
CA ASP A 82 13.16 -0.07 7.49
C ASP A 82 12.06 0.06 6.43
N HIS A 83 10.83 -0.17 6.87
CA HIS A 83 9.62 -0.09 6.06
C HIS A 83 8.61 0.87 6.66
N VAL A 84 7.71 1.34 5.80
CA VAL A 84 6.54 2.14 6.15
C VAL A 84 5.28 1.36 5.80
N LEU A 85 4.29 1.39 6.70
CA LEU A 85 2.97 0.79 6.53
C LEU A 85 1.94 1.89 6.26
N TYR A 86 1.12 1.67 5.24
CA TYR A 86 -0.07 2.46 4.95
C TYR A 86 -1.31 1.57 5.03
N LYS A 87 -2.42 2.18 5.45
CA LYS A 87 -3.72 1.51 5.63
C LYS A 87 -4.85 2.34 5.06
N ILE A 88 -5.91 1.68 4.62
CA ILE A 88 -7.19 2.29 4.33
C ILE A 88 -8.31 1.37 4.79
N ASN A 89 -9.28 1.91 5.53
CA ASN A 89 -10.48 1.18 5.91
C ASN A 89 -11.67 1.53 5.00
N ARG A 90 -12.73 0.71 5.05
CA ARG A 90 -13.94 0.87 4.23
C ARG A 90 -14.50 2.29 4.31
N GLY A 91 -14.69 2.82 5.53
CA GLY A 91 -15.25 4.15 5.73
C GLY A 91 -14.36 5.28 5.16
N GLN A 92 -13.04 5.15 5.22
CA GLN A 92 -12.11 6.08 4.56
C GLN A 92 -12.23 6.01 3.04
N TRP A 93 -12.31 4.80 2.49
CA TRP A 93 -12.45 4.58 1.05
C TRP A 93 -13.77 5.14 0.48
N GLU A 94 -14.88 4.96 1.20
CA GLU A 94 -16.19 5.48 0.80
C GLU A 94 -16.22 7.01 0.76
N ARG A 95 -15.59 7.68 1.74
CA ARG A 95 -15.49 9.16 1.76
C ARG A 95 -14.68 9.75 0.61
N HIS A 96 -13.77 8.99 0.00
CA HIS A 96 -12.95 9.43 -1.13
C HIS A 96 -13.52 8.98 -2.49
N SER A 97 -14.57 8.16 -2.49
CA SER A 97 -15.22 7.62 -3.70
C SER A 97 -16.49 8.39 -4.09
N LEU A 98 -16.92 9.33 -3.24
CA LEU A 98 -17.89 10.38 -3.53
C LEU A 98 -17.17 11.62 -4.09
#